data_AF-A0A837B4Y3-F1
#
_entry.id   AF-A0A837B4Y3-F1
#
_cell.length_a   1.000
_cell.length_b   1.000
_cell.length_c   1.000
_cell.angle_alpha   90.00
_cell.angle_beta   90.00
_cell.angle_gamma   90.00
#
_symmetry.space_group_name_H-M   'P 1'
#
loop_
_entity.id
_entity.type
_entity.pdbx_description
1 polymer ?
#
loop_
_entity_poly.entity_id
_entity_poly.type
_entity_poly.pdbx_seq_one_letter_code
_entity_poly.pdbx_strand_id
1 'polypeptide(L)'
;ILDLDSSGGQVEAAIRAGDTIGESNWTIWVREGSICHSACVFVLAAGDNRLVAGKVGIHRMMRISSRATSRAELNRELREVYGNVKDYLER
;
A
#
# COMPACT_ATOMS: atom_id res chain seq x y z
N ILE A 1 -10.16 2.30 15.51
CA ILE A 1 -8.90 3.02 15.19
C ILE A 1 -7.84 1.96 14.95
N LEU A 2 -7.10 2.04 13.84
CA LEU A 2 -5.97 1.16 13.54
C LEU A 2 -4.69 2.00 13.47
N ASP A 3 -3.71 1.67 14.31
CA ASP A 3 -2.39 2.30 14.29
C ASP A 3 -1.48 1.57 13.31
N LEU A 4 -0.79 2.33 12.45
CA LEU A 4 0.16 1.80 11.47
C LEU A 4 1.60 2.17 11.84
N ASP A 5 2.43 1.14 11.98
CA ASP A 5 3.87 1.24 12.08
C ASP A 5 4.52 0.11 11.27
N SER A 6 4.72 0.33 9.98
CA SER A 6 5.15 -0.70 9.03
C SER A 6 6.05 -0.14 7.93
N SER A 7 7.13 -0.86 7.65
CA SER A 7 8.02 -0.60 6.53
C SER A 7 7.45 -1.08 5.17
N GLY A 8 6.36 -1.84 5.17
CA GLY A 8 5.72 -2.35 3.96
C GLY A 8 5.53 -3.85 3.91
N GLY A 9 5.45 -4.37 2.69
CA GLY A 9 5.17 -5.78 2.40
C GLY A 9 4.65 -5.96 0.98
N GLN A 10 3.87 -7.02 0.77
CA GLN A 10 3.29 -7.31 -0.55
C GLN A 10 2.13 -6.36 -0.84
N VAL A 11 2.19 -5.68 -1.98
CA VAL A 11 1.17 -4.70 -2.42
C VAL A 11 -0.20 -5.36 -2.50
N GLU A 12 -0.30 -6.55 -3.07
CA GLU A 12 -1.55 -7.27 -3.23
C GLU A 12 -2.18 -7.66 -1.88
N ALA A 13 -1.37 -7.96 -0.87
CA ALA A 13 -1.86 -8.26 0.47
C ALA A 13 -2.39 -7.00 1.16
N ALA A 14 -1.71 -5.87 0.99
CA ALA A 14 -2.14 -4.59 1.54
C ALA A 14 -3.41 -4.07 0.87
N ILE A 15 -3.56 -4.26 -0.45
CA ILE A 15 -4.80 -3.94 -1.18
C ILE A 15 -5.96 -4.77 -0.62
N ARG A 16 -5.80 -6.10 -0.47
CA ARG A 16 -6.87 -6.94 0.10
C ARG A 16 -7.25 -6.54 1.52
N ALA A 17 -6.26 -6.21 2.36
CA ALA A 17 -6.52 -5.71 3.71
C ALA A 17 -7.27 -4.36 3.66
N GLY A 18 -6.86 -3.48 2.74
CA GLY A 18 -7.50 -2.21 2.49
C GLY A 18 -8.96 -2.35 2.04
N ASP A 19 -9.24 -3.28 1.13
CA ASP A 19 -10.61 -3.59 0.67
C ASP A 19 -11.51 -3.94 1.86
N THR A 20 -11.03 -4.78 2.79
CA THR A 20 -11.79 -5.14 4.01
C THR A 20 -11.98 -3.95 4.95
N ILE A 21 -11.00 -3.05 5.01
CA ILE A 21 -11.08 -1.85 5.85
C ILE A 21 -12.07 -0.84 5.27
N GLY A 22 -12.07 -0.62 3.95
CA GLY A 22 -12.94 0.34 3.27
C GLY A 22 -14.43 -0.01 3.31
N GLU A 23 -14.79 -1.23 3.73
CA GLU A 23 -16.17 -1.64 3.99
C GLU A 23 -16.73 -1.10 5.32
N SER A 24 -15.95 -0.35 6.10
CA SER A 24 -16.32 0.12 7.45
C SER A 24 -15.67 1.46 7.79
N ASN A 25 -16.28 2.24 8.69
CA ASN A 25 -15.80 3.58 9.08
C ASN A 25 -14.53 3.52 9.96
N TRP A 26 -13.36 3.32 9.35
CA TRP A 26 -12.09 3.22 10.08
C TRP A 26 -11.37 4.56 10.15
N THR A 27 -10.91 4.90 11.36
CA THR A 27 -9.80 5.85 11.52
C THR A 27 -8.49 5.10 11.50
N ILE A 28 -7.60 5.47 10.58
CA ILE A 28 -6.23 4.96 10.47
C ILE A 28 -5.25 6.03 10.95
N TRP A 29 -4.28 5.66 11.78
CA TRP A 29 -3.33 6.60 12.37
C TRP A 29 -1.89 6.13 12.19
N VAL A 30 -1.04 6.99 11.62
CA VAL A 30 0.43 6.88 11.72
C VAL A 30 0.89 7.83 12.83
N ARG A 31 1.22 7.30 14.01
CA ARG A 31 1.59 8.09 15.20
C ARG A 31 2.96 8.76 15.03
N GLU A 32 3.22 9.78 15.86
CA GLU A 32 4.57 10.34 15.98
C GLU A 32 5.57 9.23 16.33
N GLY A 33 6.72 9.22 15.66
CA GLY A 33 7.73 8.16 15.79
C GLY A 33 7.51 6.91 14.93
N SER A 34 6.28 6.65 14.47
CA SER A 34 5.96 5.52 13.59
C SER A 34 6.21 5.81 12.12
N ILE A 35 6.30 4.74 11.31
CA ILE A 35 6.47 4.82 9.86
C ILE A 35 5.35 4.08 9.12
N CYS A 36 4.99 4.57 7.93
CA CYS A 36 4.14 3.83 7.00
C CYS A 36 4.73 3.94 5.59
N HIS A 37 5.53 2.94 5.21
CA HIS A 37 6.23 2.92 3.94
C HIS A 37 5.72 1.82 3.01
N SER A 38 5.95 2.01 1.71
CA SER A 38 5.71 0.97 0.70
C SER A 38 4.25 0.51 0.73
N ALA A 39 3.99 -0.80 0.77
CA ALA A 39 2.64 -1.36 0.78
C ALA A 39 1.75 -0.88 1.96
N CYS A 40 2.33 -0.41 3.08
CA CYS A 40 1.54 0.13 4.20
C CYS A 40 0.59 1.26 3.75
N VAL A 41 1.01 2.06 2.77
CA VAL A 41 0.23 3.22 2.30
C VAL A 41 -1.13 2.83 1.71
N PHE A 42 -1.29 1.59 1.24
CA PHE A 42 -2.58 1.09 0.74
C PHE A 42 -3.58 0.85 1.86
N VAL A 43 -3.11 0.33 2.99
CA VAL A 43 -3.92 0.18 4.21
C VAL A 43 -4.26 1.55 4.77
N LEU A 44 -3.31 2.49 4.75
CA LEU A 44 -3.55 3.89 5.14
C LEU A 44 -4.61 4.56 4.24
N ALA A 45 -4.55 4.31 2.94
CA ALA A 45 -5.46 4.89 1.97
C ALA A 45 -6.91 4.39 2.11
N ALA A 46 -7.11 3.20 2.67
CA ALA A 46 -8.44 2.60 2.84
C ALA A 46 -9.27 3.21 4.00
N GLY A 47 -8.65 3.99 4.88
CA GLY A 47 -9.37 4.60 6.00
C GLY A 47 -10.19 5.81 5.60
N ASP A 48 -11.44 5.88 6.06
CA ASP A 48 -12.32 7.06 5.90
C ASP A 48 -11.76 8.30 6.58
N ASN A 49 -11.08 8.10 7.72
CA ASN A 49 -10.38 9.17 8.42
C ASN A 49 -8.91 8.78 8.61
N ARG A 50 -8.01 9.73 8.32
CA ARG A 50 -6.57 9.51 8.33
C ARG A 50 -5.87 10.55 9.18
N LEU A 51 -5.16 10.08 10.20
CA LEU A 51 -4.34 10.91 11.08
C LEU A 51 -2.87 10.57 10.85
N VAL A 52 -2.07 11.56 10.45
CA VAL A 52 -0.66 11.34 10.11
C VAL A 52 0.22 12.31 10.89
N ALA A 53 0.89 11.79 11.92
CA ALA A 53 1.91 12.49 12.69
C ALA A 53 3.31 11.88 12.48
N GLY A 54 3.39 10.62 12.07
CA GLY A 54 4.64 9.94 11.72
C GLY A 54 5.03 10.09 10.25
N LYS A 55 5.98 9.27 9.80
CA LYS A 55 6.53 9.36 8.44
C LYS A 55 5.75 8.46 7.47
N VAL A 56 5.38 9.01 6.31
CA VAL A 56 4.73 8.25 5.23
C VAL A 56 5.60 8.36 3.98
N GLY A 57 5.84 7.23 3.31
CA GLY A 57 6.81 7.16 2.23
C GLY A 57 6.40 6.17 1.15
N ILE A 58 6.33 6.64 -0.09
CA ILE A 58 6.08 5.82 -1.28
C ILE A 58 7.39 5.72 -2.06
N HIS A 59 7.79 4.50 -2.39
CA HIS A 59 8.87 4.23 -3.34
C HIS A 59 8.33 3.41 -4.51
N ARG A 60 9.15 3.18 -5.54
CA ARG A 60 8.76 2.34 -6.68
C ARG A 60 8.27 0.98 -6.19
N MET A 61 7.09 0.60 -6.66
CA MET A 61 6.47 -0.67 -6.31
C MET A 61 6.94 -1.73 -7.30
N MET A 62 7.58 -2.75 -6.76
CA MET A 62 7.94 -3.95 -7.48
C MET A 62 7.31 -5.13 -6.75
N ARG A 63 6.97 -6.19 -7.47
CA ARG A 63 6.59 -7.44 -6.83
C ARG A 63 7.76 -7.98 -6.02
N ILE A 64 7.54 -8.19 -4.72
CA ILE A 64 8.55 -8.77 -3.82
C ILE A 64 8.98 -10.17 -4.31
N SER A 65 8.12 -10.86 -5.06
CA SER A 65 8.36 -12.18 -5.64
C SER A 65 8.47 -12.18 -7.17
N SER A 66 8.99 -11.11 -7.76
CA SER A 66 9.25 -11.05 -9.21
C SER A 66 10.13 -12.22 -9.65
N ARG A 67 9.78 -12.87 -10.77
CA ARG A 67 10.59 -13.92 -11.41
C ARG A 67 11.15 -13.46 -12.76
N ALA A 68 10.97 -12.18 -13.08
CA ALA A 68 11.47 -11.60 -14.31
C ALA A 68 13.00 -11.74 -14.39
N THR A 69 13.47 -12.37 -15.45
CA THR A 69 14.90 -12.51 -15.79
C THR A 69 15.32 -11.54 -16.88
N SER A 70 14.35 -10.87 -17.51
CA SER A 70 14.59 -9.84 -18.53
C SER A 70 13.89 -8.53 -18.22
N ARG A 71 14.42 -7.43 -18.79
CA ARG A 71 13.77 -6.11 -18.72
C ARG A 71 12.35 -6.12 -19.28
N ALA A 72 12.10 -6.90 -20.34
CA ALA A 72 10.79 -7.02 -20.95
C ALA A 72 9.79 -7.71 -20.01
N GLU A 73 10.21 -8.75 -19.30
CA GLU A 73 9.42 -9.41 -18.26
C GLU A 73 9.12 -8.47 -17.10
N LEU A 74 10.15 -7.79 -16.57
CA LEU A 74 9.97 -6.84 -15.46
C LEU A 74 9.02 -5.70 -15.84
N ASN A 75 9.12 -5.19 -17.07
CA ASN A 75 8.21 -4.15 -17.56
C ASN A 75 6.76 -4.63 -17.72
N ARG A 76 6.52 -5.92 -17.94
CA ARG A 76 5.15 -6.48 -17.94
C ARG A 76 4.63 -6.55 -16.51
N GLU A 77 5.40 -7.15 -15.60
CA GLU A 77 5.01 -7.23 -14.17
C GLU A 77 4.76 -5.86 -13.56
N LEU A 78 5.61 -4.87 -13.86
CA LEU A 78 5.42 -3.50 -13.37
C LEU A 78 4.10 -2.89 -13.87
N ARG A 79 3.77 -3.06 -15.15
CA ARG A 79 2.51 -2.52 -15.72
C ARG A 79 1.29 -3.11 -15.03
N GLU A 80 1.32 -4.40 -14.74
CA GLU A 80 0.24 -5.08 -13.99
C GLU A 80 0.10 -4.51 -12.57
N VAL A 81 1.21 -4.37 -11.84
CA VAL A 81 1.21 -3.79 -10.48
C VAL A 81 0.70 -2.35 -10.50
N TYR A 82 1.16 -1.51 -11.43
CA TYR A 82 0.71 -0.12 -11.54
C TYR A 82 -0.78 -0.02 -11.90
N GLY A 83 -1.29 -0.92 -12.76
CA GLY A 83 -2.72 -1.00 -13.07
C GLY A 83 -3.54 -1.28 -11.81
N ASN A 84 -3.20 -2.34 -11.08
CA ASN A 84 -3.91 -2.71 -9.84
C ASN A 84 -3.89 -1.59 -8.79
N VAL A 85 -2.75 -0.92 -8.66
CA VAL A 85 -2.60 0.20 -7.72
C VAL A 85 -3.48 1.38 -8.11
N LYS A 86 -3.50 1.72 -9.40
CA LYS A 86 -4.36 2.79 -9.92
C LYS A 86 -5.83 2.45 -9.64
N ASP A 87 -6.25 1.25 -10.02
CA ASP A 87 -7.63 0.78 -9.84
C ASP A 87 -8.06 0.71 -8.37
N TYR A 88 -7.12 0.53 -7.43
CA TYR A 88 -7.41 0.56 -6.00
C TYR A 88 -7.55 1.99 -5.46
N LEU A 89 -6.69 2.91 -5.88
CA LEU A 89 -6.67 4.28 -5.37
C LEU A 89 -7.75 5.19 -5.97
N GLU A 90 -8.34 4.81 -7.11
CA GLU A 90 -9.40 5.56 -7.80
C GLU A 90 -10.83 5.13 -7.41
N ARG A 91 -10.99 4.28 -6.39
CA ARG A 91 -12.30 3.77 -5.94
C ARG A 91 -13.09 4.79 -5.13
#